data_AF-A0A356AKI2-F1
#
_entry.id   AF-A0A356AKI2-F1
#
_cell.length_a   1.000
_cell.length_b   1.000
_cell.length_c   1.000
_cell.angle_alpha   90.00
_cell.angle_beta   90.00
_cell.angle_gamma   90.00
#
_symmetry.space_group_name_H-M   'P 1'
#
loop_
_entity.id
_entity.type
_entity.pdbx_description
1 polymer ?
#
loop_
_entity_poly.entity_id
_entity_poly.type
_entity_poly.pdbx_seq_one_letter_code
_entity_poly.pdbx_strand_id
1 'polypeptide(L)'
;MKKKWILFNAAIVVAGFLAAFFIAAMQVQQQYRSEFTRRLDTALSILTAQADEIKAAPETSATRIGDQLSSAGQQMRISIIDENGKVVGDSSMEDINQNHKNRPEIVQARE
;
A
#
# COMPACT_ATOMS: atom_id res chain seq x y z
N MET A 1 -38.16 -38.62 12.94
CA MET A 1 -36.81 -39.02 12.47
C MET A 1 -36.38 -38.29 11.19
N LYS A 2 -37.19 -38.25 10.11
CA LYS A 2 -36.87 -37.54 8.85
C LYS A 2 -36.48 -36.06 9.01
N LYS A 3 -37.16 -35.30 9.89
CA LYS A 3 -36.80 -33.90 10.21
C LYS A 3 -35.39 -33.74 10.78
N LYS A 4 -34.93 -34.67 11.62
CA LYS A 4 -33.57 -34.62 12.21
C LYS A 4 -32.50 -34.87 11.15
N TRP A 5 -32.76 -35.77 10.19
CA TRP A 5 -31.89 -36.03 9.04
C TRP A 5 -31.81 -34.83 8.08
N ILE A 6 -32.94 -34.17 7.82
CA ILE A 6 -32.98 -32.95 7.00
C ILE A 6 -32.18 -31.82 7.68
N LEU A 7 -32.36 -31.61 8.99
CA LEU A 7 -31.60 -30.63 9.76
C LEU A 7 -30.09 -30.90 9.75
N PHE A 8 -29.69 -32.16 9.86
CA PHE A 8 -28.29 -32.57 9.82
C PHE A 8 -27.65 -32.29 8.46
N ASN A 9 -28.32 -32.66 7.37
CA ASN A 9 -27.84 -32.35 6.02
C ASN A 9 -27.78 -30.84 5.75
N ALA A 10 -28.78 -30.08 6.21
CA ALA A 10 -28.77 -28.63 6.11
C ALA A 10 -27.59 -28.02 6.88
N ALA A 11 -27.29 -28.52 8.08
CA ALA A 11 -26.14 -28.06 8.87
C ALA A 11 -24.80 -28.33 8.16
N ILE A 12 -24.65 -29.49 7.52
CA ILE A 12 -23.45 -29.80 6.72
C ILE A 12 -23.30 -28.84 5.55
N VAL A 13 -24.39 -28.57 4.82
CA VAL A 13 -24.38 -27.64 3.68
C VAL A 13 -23.99 -26.23 4.14
N VAL A 14 -24.59 -25.74 5.23
CA VAL A 14 -24.25 -24.43 5.80
C VAL A 14 -22.80 -24.37 6.25
N ALA A 15 -22.30 -25.41 6.94
CA ALA A 15 -20.91 -25.48 7.35
C ALA A 15 -19.95 -25.47 6.15
N GLY A 16 -20.29 -26.18 5.06
CA GLY A 16 -19.53 -26.17 3.82
C GLY A 16 -19.46 -24.79 3.17
N PHE A 17 -20.59 -24.07 3.10
CA PHE A 17 -20.60 -22.71 2.58
C PHE A 17 -19.80 -21.74 3.44
N LEU A 18 -19.89 -21.85 4.77
CA LEU A 18 -19.07 -21.04 5.68
C LEU A 18 -17.58 -21.30 5.46
N ALA A 19 -17.17 -22.58 5.39
CA ALA A 19 -15.77 -22.93 5.14
C ALA A 19 -15.27 -22.38 3.79
N ALA A 20 -16.05 -22.55 2.72
CA ALA A 20 -15.71 -22.00 1.41
C ALA A 20 -15.59 -20.47 1.42
N PHE A 21 -16.51 -19.79 2.12
CA PHE A 21 -16.47 -18.33 2.28
C PHE A 21 -15.20 -17.89 3.02
N PHE A 22 -14.83 -18.53 4.13
CA PHE A 22 -13.61 -18.20 4.86
C PHE A 22 -12.35 -18.40 4.01
N ILE A 23 -12.27 -19.50 3.26
CA ILE A 23 -11.14 -19.75 2.34
C ILE A 23 -11.07 -18.67 1.27
N ALA A 24 -12.19 -18.32 0.65
CA ALA A 24 -12.26 -17.27 -0.36
C ALA A 24 -11.85 -15.91 0.22
N ALA A 25 -12.35 -15.55 1.41
CA ALA A 25 -12.01 -14.31 2.08
C ALA A 25 -10.50 -14.21 2.37
N MET A 26 -9.89 -15.30 2.87
CA MET A 26 -8.44 -15.37 3.09
C MET A 26 -7.64 -15.21 1.79
N GLN A 27 -8.06 -15.88 0.71
CA GLN A 27 -7.39 -15.76 -0.59
C GLN A 27 -7.49 -14.35 -1.15
N VAL A 28 -8.68 -13.75 -1.09
CA VAL A 28 -8.90 -12.37 -1.54
C VAL A 28 -8.01 -11.41 -0.75
N GLN A 29 -7.95 -11.54 0.58
CA GLN A 29 -7.08 -10.72 1.41
C GLN A 29 -5.60 -10.87 1.05
N GLN A 30 -5.15 -12.11 0.82
CA GLN A 30 -3.77 -12.39 0.43
C GLN A 30 -3.44 -11.81 -0.95
N GLN A 31 -4.36 -11.94 -1.92
CA GLN A 31 -4.22 -11.37 -3.25
C GLN A 31 -4.16 -9.84 -3.19
N TYR A 32 -5.04 -9.19 -2.43
CA TYR A 32 -5.00 -7.74 -2.22
C TYR A 32 -3.66 -7.29 -1.65
N ARG A 33 -3.15 -7.98 -0.63
CA ARG A 33 -1.85 -7.67 -0.04
C ARG A 33 -0.72 -7.82 -1.06
N SER A 34 -0.72 -8.91 -1.84
CA SER A 34 0.30 -9.16 -2.86
C SER A 34 0.29 -8.10 -3.96
N GLU A 35 -0.89 -7.74 -4.46
CA GLU A 35 -1.04 -6.70 -5.48
C GLU A 35 -0.64 -5.33 -4.95
N PHE A 36 -0.97 -5.03 -3.69
CA PHE A 36 -0.55 -3.79 -3.05
C PHE A 36 0.98 -3.70 -2.94
N THR A 37 1.64 -4.76 -2.46
CA THR A 37 3.11 -4.82 -2.38
C THR A 37 3.74 -4.69 -3.76
N ARG A 38 3.21 -5.37 -4.78
CA ARG A 38 3.73 -5.29 -6.16
C ARG A 38 3.66 -3.88 -6.74
N ARG A 39 2.57 -3.16 -6.47
CA ARG A 39 2.40 -1.76 -6.88
C ARG A 39 3.45 -0.86 -6.19
N LEU A 40 3.66 -1.07 -4.89
CA LEU A 40 4.67 -0.33 -4.13
C LEU A 40 6.09 -0.61 -4.65
N ASP A 41 6.43 -1.87 -4.91
CA ASP A 41 7.74 -2.26 -5.46
C ASP A 41 7.98 -1.63 -6.84
N THR A 42 6.93 -1.56 -7.66
CA THR A 42 7.00 -0.91 -8.98
C THR A 42 7.26 0.59 -8.84
N ALA A 43 6.53 1.26 -7.96
CA ALA A 43 6.73 2.68 -7.70
C ALA A 43 8.13 2.97 -7.15
N LEU A 44 8.60 2.15 -6.20
CA LEU A 44 9.95 2.26 -5.65
C LEU A 44 11.02 2.05 -6.71
N SER A 45 10.83 1.11 -7.64
CA SER A 45 11.75 0.88 -8.77
C SER A 45 11.84 2.10 -9.70
N ILE A 46 10.70 2.76 -9.97
CA ILE A 46 10.65 4.00 -10.76
C ILE A 46 11.38 5.13 -10.02
N LEU A 47 11.16 5.27 -8.71
CA LEU A 47 11.79 6.28 -7.87
C LEU A 47 13.32 6.08 -7.80
N THR A 48 13.78 4.84 -7.65
CA THR A 48 15.22 4.54 -7.61
C THR A 48 15.90 4.81 -8.95
N ALA A 49 15.23 4.52 -10.07
CA ALA A 49 15.76 4.84 -11.40
C ALA A 49 15.90 6.35 -11.66
N GLN A 50 15.13 7.18 -10.94
CA GLN A 50 15.12 8.65 -11.06
C GLN A 50 15.80 9.35 -9.88
N ALA A 51 16.59 8.63 -9.08
CA ALA A 51 17.15 9.13 -7.82
C ALA A 51 17.98 10.42 -7.98
N ASP A 52 18.72 10.56 -9.09
CA ASP A 52 19.54 11.75 -9.33
C ASP A 52 18.70 13.00 -9.67
N GLU A 53 17.61 12.84 -10.44
CA GLU A 53 16.66 13.92 -10.71
C GLU A 53 15.95 14.36 -9.43
N ILE A 54 15.56 13.38 -8.59
CA ILE A 54 14.93 13.61 -7.29
C ILE A 54 15.85 14.43 -6.37
N LYS A 55 17.15 14.14 -6.34
CA LYS A 55 18.13 14.91 -5.55
C LYS A 55 18.29 16.34 -6.06
N ALA A 56 18.23 16.54 -7.39
CA ALA A 56 18.41 17.85 -7.99
C ALA A 56 17.20 18.78 -7.77
N ALA A 57 15.98 18.24 -7.81
CA ALA A 57 14.75 19.02 -7.66
C ALA A 57 13.67 18.19 -6.92
N PRO A 58 13.76 18.05 -5.59
CA PRO A 58 12.91 17.13 -4.83
C PRO A 58 11.42 17.51 -4.90
N GLU A 59 11.09 18.78 -4.70
CA GLU A 59 9.70 19.25 -4.74
C GLU A 59 9.04 18.99 -6.11
N THR A 60 9.66 19.46 -7.19
CA THR A 60 9.17 19.23 -8.56
C THR A 60 9.08 17.75 -8.90
N SER A 61 10.03 16.94 -8.43
CA SER A 61 10.04 15.50 -8.66
C SER A 61 8.92 14.79 -7.90
N ALA A 62 8.66 15.15 -6.64
CA ALA A 62 7.55 14.58 -5.87
C ALA A 62 6.20 14.82 -6.57
N THR A 63 5.95 16.05 -7.01
CA THR A 63 4.71 16.39 -7.73
C THR A 63 4.61 15.64 -9.05
N ARG A 64 5.66 15.72 -9.89
CA ARG A 64 5.69 15.04 -11.20
C ARG A 64 5.45 13.54 -11.08
N ILE A 65 6.10 12.88 -10.12
CA ILE A 65 5.98 11.43 -9.93
C ILE A 65 4.61 11.08 -9.34
N GLY A 66 4.10 11.89 -8.40
CA GLY A 66 2.73 11.76 -7.90
C GLY A 66 1.68 11.80 -9.03
N ASP A 67 1.82 12.77 -9.94
CA ASP A 67 0.93 12.92 -11.10
C ASP A 67 1.02 11.73 -12.07
N GLN A 68 2.23 11.23 -12.31
CA GLN A 68 2.46 10.05 -13.16
C GLN A 68 1.81 8.79 -12.56
N LEU A 69 1.98 8.57 -11.26
CA LEU A 69 1.38 7.43 -10.55
C LEU A 69 -0.14 7.54 -10.53
N SER A 70 -0.68 8.73 -10.24
CA SER A 70 -2.12 9.01 -10.29
C SER A 70 -2.72 8.73 -11.67
N SER A 71 -2.05 9.18 -12.73
CA SER A 71 -2.44 8.93 -14.13
C SER A 71 -2.40 7.45 -14.51
N ALA A 72 -1.52 6.66 -13.87
CA ALA A 72 -1.46 5.21 -14.02
C ALA A 72 -2.51 4.47 -13.13
N GLY A 73 -3.43 5.19 -12.49
CA GLY A 73 -4.42 4.62 -11.58
C GLY A 73 -3.87 4.19 -10.22
N GLN A 74 -2.64 4.62 -9.88
CA GLN A 74 -2.00 4.39 -8.60
C GLN A 74 -2.10 5.65 -7.74
N GLN A 75 -3.17 5.74 -6.95
CA GLN A 75 -3.32 6.81 -5.96
C GLN A 75 -2.31 6.60 -4.82
N MET A 76 -1.17 7.26 -4.92
CA MET A 76 -0.11 7.23 -3.92
C MET A 76 0.43 8.63 -3.69
N ARG A 77 0.72 8.93 -2.43
CA ARG A 77 1.38 10.17 -2.02
C ARG A 77 2.87 9.89 -1.83
N ILE A 78 3.70 10.67 -2.50
CA ILE A 78 5.16 10.63 -2.40
C ILE A 78 5.64 11.80 -1.57
N SER A 79 6.47 11.52 -0.56
CA SER A 79 7.19 12.54 0.22
C SER A 79 8.69 12.22 0.18
N ILE A 80 9.50 13.21 -0.16
CA ILE A 80 10.96 13.14 -0.13
C ILE A 80 11.43 13.83 1.14
N ILE A 81 12.23 13.10 1.91
CA ILE A 81 12.67 13.49 3.24
C ILE A 81 14.20 13.53 3.23
N ASP A 82 14.78 14.61 3.75
CA ASP A 82 16.22 14.73 3.89
C ASP A 82 16.76 13.95 5.11
N GLU A 83 18.09 13.89 5.22
CA GLU A 83 18.79 13.20 6.32
C GLU A 83 18.46 13.75 7.72
N ASN A 84 17.94 14.97 7.82
CA ASN A 84 17.54 15.58 9.09
C ASN A 84 16.07 15.30 9.43
N GLY A 85 15.36 14.57 8.56
CA GLY A 85 13.94 14.27 8.66
C GLY A 85 13.06 15.38 8.12
N LYS A 86 13.59 16.43 7.49
CA LYS A 86 12.78 17.50 6.91
C LYS A 86 12.17 17.03 5.59
N VAL A 87 10.88 17.27 5.39
CA VAL A 87 10.20 17.06 4.11
C VAL A 87 10.61 18.15 3.14
N VAL A 88 11.29 17.76 2.06
CA VAL A 88 11.83 18.64 1.01
C VAL A 88 11.10 18.52 -0.32
N GLY A 89 10.17 17.57 -0.42
CA GLY A 89 9.23 17.46 -1.53
C GLY A 89 8.03 16.61 -1.12
N ASP A 90 6.84 16.97 -1.59
CA ASP A 90 5.61 16.26 -1.25
C ASP A 90 4.58 16.43 -2.37
N SER A 91 4.07 15.32 -2.88
CA SER A 91 3.10 15.31 -4.00
C SER A 91 1.74 15.93 -3.66
N SER A 92 1.36 16.03 -2.38
CA SER A 92 0.13 16.71 -1.96
C SER A 92 0.35 18.16 -1.54
N MET A 93 1.61 18.60 -1.43
CA MET A 93 2.04 19.88 -0.88
C MET A 93 1.62 20.15 0.58
N GLU A 94 1.07 19.16 1.29
CA GLU A 94 0.53 19.35 2.65
C GLU A 94 1.64 19.37 3.71
N ASP A 95 2.67 18.52 3.57
CA ASP A 95 3.70 18.35 4.60
C ASP A 95 5.03 19.04 4.27
N ILE A 96 5.07 19.88 3.23
CA ILE A 96 6.30 20.62 2.88
C ILE A 96 6.81 21.40 4.09
N ASN A 97 8.11 21.28 4.37
CA ASN A 97 8.80 21.87 5.53
C ASN A 97 8.45 21.29 6.92
N GLN A 98 7.61 20.25 7.01
CA GLN A 98 7.46 19.52 8.28
C GLN A 98 8.71 18.67 8.57
N ASN A 99 8.88 18.28 9.84
CA ASN A 99 9.97 17.39 10.26
C ASN A 99 9.42 16.05 10.75
N HIS A 100 9.77 14.99 10.02
CA HIS A 100 9.34 13.62 10.18
C HIS A 100 10.41 12.73 10.82
N LYS A 101 11.50 13.29 11.36
CA LYS A 101 12.63 12.55 11.94
C LYS A 101 12.24 11.49 12.96
N ASN A 102 11.18 11.75 13.74
CA ASN A 102 10.75 10.88 14.83
C ASN A 102 9.66 9.86 14.42
N ARG A 103 9.26 9.83 13.13
CA ARG A 103 8.30 8.83 12.65
C ARG A 103 8.94 7.44 12.65
N PRO A 104 8.28 6.39 13.18
CA PRO A 104 8.86 5.05 13.31
C PRO A 104 9.47 4.50 12.02
N GLU A 105 8.79 4.68 10.89
CA GLU A 105 9.21 4.24 9.56
C GLU A 105 10.44 4.98 9.03
N ILE A 106 10.67 6.24 9.45
CA ILE A 106 11.85 7.02 9.07
C ILE A 106 13.04 6.62 9.93
N VAL A 107 12.82 6.36 11.21
CA VAL A 107 13.86 5.80 12.09
C VAL A 107 14.30 4.44 11.57
N GLN A 108 13.36 3.57 11.24
CA GLN A 108 13.64 2.23 10.69
C GLN A 108 14.43 2.27 9.37
N ALA A 109 14.16 3.24 8.49
CA ALA A 109 14.85 3.34 7.21
C ALA A 109 16.32 3.80 7.32
N ARG A 110 16.75 4.31 8.47
CA ARG A 110 18.13 4.79 8.72
C ARG A 110 19.02 3.76 9.39
N GLU A 111 18.44 2.69 9.94
CA GLU A 111 19.15 1.54 10.52
C GLU A 111 19.57 0.54 9.45
#